data_AF-A0A1C5UGA3-F1
#
_entry.id   AF-A0A1C5UGA3-F1
#
_cell.length_a   1.000
_cell.length_b   1.000
_cell.length_c   1.000
_cell.angle_alpha   90.00
_cell.angle_beta   90.00
_cell.angle_gamma   90.00
#
_symmetry.space_group_name_H-M   'P 1'
#
loop_
_entity.id
_entity.type
_entity.pdbx_description
1 polymer ?
#
loop_
_entity_poly.entity_id
_entity_poly.type
_entity_poly.pdbx_seq_one_letter_code
_entity_poly.pdbx_strand_id
1 'polypeptide(L)'
;MCTRFVYNGKETIVGFNFDIDLSEWEHTVIAEKDRFFIGIKMSDNKYHSFHGINRNGNVGTLLYVHGNDNAQFCGNESCYTIADLTENFIKGNLSFDDSLEIVKKKKITYAPDTTMQAMFSDRNGRVLIIEPGIGYRLEKEKYSLITNYSILKPELTNPYVLSGDNRYEKAKDLLQGYGENFSISNAFDVLRSVRQEGLWATRVSFIYSVAKNKVYYVLNNDFKNIAEYQF
;
A
#
# COMPACT_ATOMS: atom_id res chain seq x y z
N MET A 1 -5.85 2.63 8.96
CA MET A 1 -6.70 1.87 8.02
C MET A 1 -6.39 2.38 6.61
N CYS A 2 -6.36 1.58 5.56
CA CYS A 2 -5.97 2.04 4.21
C CYS A 2 -6.65 1.20 3.12
N THR A 3 -6.61 1.68 1.88
CA THR A 3 -7.06 0.94 0.68
C THR A 3 -6.01 1.06 -0.42
N ARG A 4 -5.60 -0.06 -1.03
CA ARG A 4 -4.56 -0.10 -2.08
C ARG A 4 -5.04 -0.95 -3.26
N PHE A 5 -4.94 -0.43 -4.48
CA PHE A 5 -5.20 -1.22 -5.68
C PHE A 5 -4.20 -1.00 -6.81
N VAL A 6 -3.92 -2.05 -7.58
CA VAL A 6 -3.26 -1.98 -8.88
C VAL A 6 -4.29 -2.32 -9.95
N TYR A 7 -4.28 -1.60 -11.06
CA TYR A 7 -5.12 -1.87 -12.22
C TYR A 7 -4.25 -1.95 -13.46
N ASN A 8 -4.33 -3.08 -14.18
CA ASN A 8 -3.63 -3.35 -15.42
C ASN A 8 -4.62 -3.27 -16.59
N GLY A 9 -4.73 -2.07 -17.18
CA GLY A 9 -5.45 -1.84 -18.44
C GLY A 9 -4.45 -1.54 -19.57
N LYS A 10 -4.78 -0.54 -20.40
CA LYS A 10 -3.83 0.01 -21.40
C LYS A 10 -2.52 0.52 -20.78
N GLU A 11 -2.58 0.99 -19.54
CA GLU A 11 -1.42 1.23 -18.70
C GLU A 11 -1.68 0.65 -17.30
N THR A 12 -0.60 0.42 -16.56
CA THR A 12 -0.70 0.09 -15.13
C THR A 12 -0.91 1.37 -14.32
N ILE A 13 -2.01 1.41 -13.56
CA ILE A 13 -2.35 2.49 -12.64
C ILE A 13 -2.42 1.93 -11.22
N VAL A 14 -1.78 2.62 -10.30
CA VAL A 14 -1.73 2.27 -8.89
C VAL A 14 -2.47 3.34 -8.10
N GLY A 15 -3.38 2.96 -7.20
CA GLY A 15 -4.08 3.89 -6.30
C GLY A 15 -3.94 3.49 -4.83
N PHE A 16 -3.82 4.48 -3.95
CA PHE A 16 -3.71 4.29 -2.50
C PHE A 16 -4.45 5.38 -1.72
N ASN A 17 -5.21 4.99 -0.70
CA ASN A 17 -5.72 5.85 0.36
C ASN A 17 -4.97 5.57 1.66
N PHE A 18 -4.40 6.62 2.23
CA PHE A 18 -3.75 6.62 3.53
C PHE A 18 -4.69 7.21 4.59
N ASP A 19 -5.30 6.33 5.40
CA ASP A 19 -6.22 6.72 6.46
C ASP A 19 -5.55 6.58 7.83
N ILE A 20 -5.36 7.70 8.49
CA ILE A 20 -4.55 7.79 9.70
C ILE A 20 -5.16 8.75 10.72
N ASP A 21 -4.99 8.40 11.99
CA ASP A 21 -5.29 9.26 13.13
C ASP A 21 -4.12 10.22 13.39
N LEU A 22 -4.39 11.52 13.25
CA LEU A 22 -3.40 12.58 13.47
C LEU A 22 -3.13 12.87 14.94
N SER A 23 -3.93 12.33 15.86
CA SER A 23 -3.63 12.40 17.30
C SER A 23 -2.51 11.45 17.70
N GLU A 24 -2.27 10.40 16.92
CA GLU A 24 -1.23 9.41 17.17
C GLU A 24 0.00 9.59 16.26
N TRP A 25 -0.20 10.01 15.02
CA TRP A 25 0.86 9.96 14.00
C TRP A 25 1.09 11.29 13.27
N GLU A 26 2.35 11.72 13.27
CA GLU A 26 2.82 12.84 12.44
C GLU A 26 3.26 12.32 11.07
N HIS A 27 2.74 12.92 10.00
CA HIS A 27 3.08 12.54 8.62
C HIS A 27 3.26 13.75 7.71
N THR A 28 3.97 13.54 6.61
CA THR A 28 4.06 14.52 5.51
C THR A 28 4.31 13.81 4.18
N VAL A 29 3.91 14.45 3.07
CA VAL A 29 4.31 14.00 1.73
C VAL A 29 5.72 14.51 1.45
N ILE A 30 6.58 13.63 0.95
CA ILE A 30 7.97 13.93 0.61
C ILE A 30 8.21 13.51 -0.84
N ALA A 31 8.72 14.46 -1.64
CA ALA A 31 9.12 14.24 -3.01
C ALA A 31 10.64 14.47 -3.13
N GLU A 32 11.34 13.42 -3.55
CA GLU A 32 12.78 13.38 -3.78
C GLU A 32 13.04 12.95 -5.22
N LYS A 33 14.25 13.21 -5.72
CA LYS A 33 14.69 12.87 -7.08
C LYS A 33 14.25 11.47 -7.54
N ASP A 34 14.45 10.47 -6.69
CA ASP A 34 14.20 9.07 -7.05
C ASP A 34 12.97 8.48 -6.36
N ARG A 35 12.28 9.22 -5.48
CA ARG A 35 11.16 8.69 -4.68
C ARG A 35 10.10 9.72 -4.35
N PHE A 36 8.84 9.28 -4.33
CA PHE A 36 7.71 10.00 -3.76
C PHE A 36 7.11 9.13 -2.67
N PHE A 37 6.89 9.65 -1.48
CA PHE A 37 6.34 8.83 -0.39
C PHE A 37 5.58 9.66 0.64
N ILE A 38 4.71 8.97 1.38
CA ILE A 38 4.11 9.47 2.60
C ILE A 38 5.05 9.08 3.74
N GLY A 39 5.75 10.07 4.27
CA GLY A 39 6.66 9.91 5.39
C GLY A 39 5.89 9.90 6.71
N ILE A 40 6.07 8.85 7.52
CA ILE A 40 5.57 8.82 8.91
C ILE A 40 6.76 9.05 9.83
N LYS A 41 6.62 9.99 10.77
CA LYS A 41 7.68 10.29 11.72
C LYS A 41 7.71 9.23 12.82
N MET A 42 8.84 8.55 12.92
CA MET A 42 9.04 7.50 13.92
C MET A 42 9.76 8.04 15.16
N SER A 43 9.92 7.18 16.17
CA SER A 43 10.56 7.51 17.46
C SER A 43 12.03 7.95 17.32
N ASP A 44 12.68 7.65 16.20
CA ASP A 44 14.02 8.14 15.87
C ASP A 44 14.03 9.58 15.30
N ASN A 45 12.87 10.24 15.28
CA ASN A 45 12.60 11.56 14.73
C ASN A 45 12.81 11.69 13.21
N LYS A 46 12.84 10.59 12.46
CA LYS A 46 12.93 10.60 11.00
C LYS A 46 11.61 10.21 10.35
N TYR A 47 11.40 10.70 9.14
CA TYR A 47 10.30 10.27 8.29
C TYR A 47 10.70 9.00 7.54
N HIS A 48 10.02 7.89 7.84
CA HIS A 48 10.22 6.62 7.16
C HIS A 48 9.27 6.45 5.98
N SER A 49 9.76 5.85 4.90
CA SER A 49 8.97 5.62 3.69
C SER A 49 8.28 4.26 3.73
N PHE A 50 7.08 4.21 4.32
CA PHE A 50 6.26 2.98 4.39
C PHE A 50 5.18 2.89 3.31
N HIS A 51 4.88 4.02 2.64
CA HIS A 51 3.95 4.09 1.52
C HIS A 51 4.57 4.99 0.45
N GLY A 52 5.01 4.44 -0.67
CA GLY A 52 5.75 5.23 -1.64
C GLY A 52 6.04 4.54 -2.94
N ILE A 53 6.57 5.36 -3.85
CA ILE A 53 6.86 5.05 -5.23
C ILE A 53 8.32 5.40 -5.47
N ASN A 54 9.05 4.49 -6.09
CA ASN A 54 10.37 4.76 -6.62
C ASN A 54 10.28 5.14 -8.10
N ARG A 55 11.20 5.97 -8.58
CA ARG A 55 11.34 6.38 -9.99
C ARG A 55 11.49 5.21 -10.95
N ASN A 56 11.91 4.05 -10.46
CA ASN A 56 11.94 2.81 -11.23
C ASN A 56 10.54 2.17 -11.44
N GLY A 57 9.46 2.77 -10.94
CA GLY A 57 8.08 2.30 -11.05
C GLY A 57 7.65 1.27 -10.02
N ASN A 58 8.50 0.94 -9.05
CA ASN A 58 8.11 0.12 -7.91
C ASN A 58 7.26 0.94 -6.94
N VAL A 59 6.20 0.32 -6.42
CA VAL A 59 5.31 0.93 -5.43
C VAL A 59 5.12 -0.02 -4.26
N GLY A 60 5.51 0.41 -3.06
CA GLY A 60 5.33 -0.34 -1.83
C GLY A 60 4.38 0.38 -0.88
N THR A 61 3.51 -0.36 -0.20
CA THR A 61 2.64 0.17 0.85
C THR A 61 2.47 -0.83 1.97
N LEU A 62 2.66 -0.38 3.21
CA LEU A 62 2.18 -1.07 4.41
C LEU A 62 0.71 -0.75 4.68
N LEU A 63 -0.04 -1.71 5.19
CA LEU A 63 -1.39 -1.50 5.67
C LEU A 63 -1.54 -2.22 7.01
N TYR A 64 -2.22 -1.60 7.97
CA TYR A 64 -2.59 -2.27 9.21
C TYR A 64 -3.39 -3.54 8.90
N VAL A 65 -3.09 -4.61 9.63
CA VAL A 65 -3.87 -5.84 9.66
C VAL A 65 -3.92 -6.35 11.10
N HIS A 66 -5.01 -7.00 11.50
CA HIS A 66 -5.03 -7.65 12.80
C HIS A 66 -3.93 -8.71 12.91
N GLY A 67 -3.21 -8.73 14.03
CA GLY A 67 -2.00 -9.52 14.22
C GLY A 67 -2.19 -11.03 14.17
N ASN A 68 -1.16 -11.73 13.72
CA ASN A 68 -1.02 -13.18 13.76
C ASN A 68 0.23 -13.57 14.57
N ASP A 69 0.07 -14.43 15.57
CA ASP A 69 1.16 -14.85 16.47
C ASP A 69 2.34 -15.53 15.74
N ASN A 70 2.09 -16.11 14.56
CA ASN A 70 3.17 -16.69 13.76
C ASN A 70 4.13 -15.65 13.20
N ALA A 71 3.74 -14.37 13.18
CA ALA A 71 4.51 -13.25 12.64
C ALA A 71 5.21 -12.41 13.70
N GLN A 72 5.21 -12.84 14.97
CA GLN A 72 5.91 -12.13 16.04
C GLN A 72 7.36 -11.82 15.67
N PHE A 73 7.82 -10.64 16.11
CA PHE A 73 9.15 -10.13 15.81
C PHE A 73 10.24 -11.15 16.15
N CYS A 74 11.24 -11.23 15.28
CA CYS A 74 12.36 -12.13 15.40
C CYS A 74 13.63 -11.43 14.90
N GLY A 75 14.61 -11.26 15.78
CA GLY A 75 15.84 -10.52 15.50
C GLY A 75 17.01 -11.33 14.94
N ASN A 76 16.76 -12.50 14.34
CA ASN A 76 17.83 -13.34 13.77
C ASN A 76 17.89 -13.24 12.23
N GLU A 77 18.98 -13.71 11.63
CA GLU A 77 19.25 -13.56 10.19
C GLU A 77 18.22 -14.23 9.27
N SER A 78 17.50 -15.23 9.80
CA SER A 78 16.45 -15.94 9.07
C SER A 78 15.14 -15.15 8.97
N CYS A 79 15.04 -14.05 9.70
CA CYS A 79 13.86 -13.19 9.78
C CYS A 79 14.09 -11.87 9.01
N TYR A 80 13.01 -11.28 8.52
CA TYR A 80 13.00 -9.95 7.90
C TYR A 80 11.69 -9.26 8.30
N THR A 81 11.75 -8.02 8.80
CA THR A 81 10.52 -7.31 9.18
C THR A 81 9.80 -6.81 7.92
N ILE A 82 8.47 -6.86 7.91
CA ILE A 82 7.69 -6.36 6.78
C ILE A 82 7.91 -4.85 6.56
N ALA A 83 8.19 -4.11 7.63
CA ALA A 83 8.48 -2.68 7.59
C ALA A 83 9.80 -2.38 6.87
N ASP A 84 10.89 -3.04 7.27
CA ASP A 84 12.19 -2.89 6.63
C ASP A 84 12.15 -3.34 5.16
N LEU A 85 11.41 -4.42 4.88
CA LEU A 85 11.31 -4.97 3.53
C LEU A 85 10.64 -3.95 2.61
N THR A 86 9.55 -3.35 3.09
CA THR A 86 8.80 -2.32 2.36
C THR A 86 9.62 -1.05 2.18
N GLU A 87 10.30 -0.59 3.24
CA GLU A 87 11.09 0.62 3.16
C GLU A 87 12.28 0.47 2.20
N ASN A 88 12.98 -0.67 2.23
CA ASN A 88 14.07 -0.96 1.30
C ASN A 88 13.58 -1.09 -0.15
N PHE A 89 12.39 -1.67 -0.36
CA PHE A 89 11.75 -1.74 -1.68
C PHE A 89 11.42 -0.33 -2.23
N ILE A 90 10.84 0.56 -1.41
CA ILE A 90 10.55 1.95 -1.80
C ILE A 90 11.85 2.74 -2.02
N LYS A 91 12.87 2.51 -1.19
CA LYS A 91 14.23 3.09 -1.36
C LYS A 91 14.88 2.69 -2.69
N GLY A 92 14.43 1.62 -3.33
CA GLY A 92 15.07 1.05 -4.51
C GLY A 92 16.31 0.22 -4.18
N ASN A 93 16.51 -0.10 -2.90
CA ASN A 93 17.57 -1.01 -2.43
C ASN A 93 17.25 -2.47 -2.79
N LEU A 94 15.97 -2.78 -3.01
CA LEU A 94 15.48 -4.09 -3.43
C LEU A 94 14.68 -3.96 -4.72
N SER A 95 14.94 -4.85 -5.68
CA SER A 95 14.05 -5.06 -6.81
C SER A 95 12.83 -5.88 -6.40
N PHE A 96 11.83 -5.96 -7.28
CA PHE A 96 10.66 -6.81 -7.07
C PHE A 96 11.06 -8.29 -6.91
N ASP A 97 12.03 -8.73 -7.70
CA ASP A 97 12.51 -10.11 -7.67
C ASP A 97 13.37 -10.39 -6.42
N ASP A 98 14.16 -9.43 -5.94
CA ASP A 98 14.84 -9.54 -4.64
C ASP A 98 13.84 -9.67 -3.49
N SER A 99 12.80 -8.83 -3.47
CA SER A 99 11.74 -8.91 -2.47
C SER A 99 11.02 -10.26 -2.54
N LEU A 100 10.72 -10.77 -3.73
CA LEU A 100 10.11 -12.09 -3.91
C LEU A 100 11.01 -13.22 -3.39
N GLU A 101 12.32 -13.16 -3.65
CA GLU A 101 13.27 -14.16 -3.15
C GLU A 101 13.42 -14.10 -1.62
N ILE A 102 13.35 -12.91 -1.02
CA ILE A 102 13.34 -12.74 0.43
C ILE A 102 12.10 -13.40 1.04
N VAL A 103 10.89 -13.12 0.55
CA VAL A 103 9.66 -13.70 1.13
C VAL A 103 9.55 -15.22 0.97
N LYS A 104 10.24 -15.80 -0.03
CA LYS A 104 10.35 -17.25 -0.21
C LYS A 104 11.28 -17.91 0.81
N LYS A 105 12.37 -17.26 1.18
CA LYS A 105 13.48 -17.86 1.93
C LYS A 105 13.50 -17.48 3.40
N LYS A 106 12.98 -16.31 3.75
CA LYS A 106 13.01 -15.76 5.10
C LYS A 106 11.63 -15.75 5.73
N LYS A 107 11.60 -15.86 7.05
CA LYS A 107 10.39 -15.62 7.83
C LYS A 107 10.10 -14.12 7.85
N ILE A 108 8.97 -13.74 7.26
CA ILE A 108 8.49 -12.36 7.34
C ILE A 108 7.77 -12.15 8.67
N THR A 109 8.16 -11.10 9.38
CA THR A 109 7.67 -10.77 10.72
C THR A 109 7.15 -9.34 10.80
N TYR A 110 6.41 -9.04 11.87
CA TYR A 110 6.07 -7.69 12.25
C TYR A 110 7.27 -6.93 12.82
N ALA A 111 7.16 -5.61 12.86
CA ALA A 111 8.01 -4.81 13.74
C ALA A 111 7.54 -4.98 15.19
N PRO A 112 8.38 -4.67 16.21
CA PRO A 112 8.05 -4.92 17.62
C PRO A 112 6.75 -4.29 18.13
N ASP A 113 6.31 -3.20 17.51
CA ASP A 113 5.25 -2.31 17.98
C ASP A 113 4.03 -2.25 17.05
N THR A 114 4.06 -2.89 15.88
CA THR A 114 2.97 -2.76 14.91
C THR A 114 2.75 -3.98 14.03
N THR A 115 1.48 -4.29 13.75
CA THR A 115 1.07 -5.38 12.88
C THR A 115 0.62 -4.86 11.52
N MET A 116 1.35 -5.27 10.48
CA MET A 116 1.19 -4.74 9.12
C MET A 116 1.25 -5.87 8.10
N GLN A 117 0.53 -5.67 6.99
CA GLN A 117 0.68 -6.41 5.74
C GLN A 117 1.21 -5.48 4.65
N ALA A 118 1.69 -6.02 3.53
CA ALA A 118 2.18 -5.22 2.42
C ALA A 118 1.61 -5.65 1.07
N MET A 119 1.54 -4.68 0.17
CA MET A 119 1.43 -4.91 -1.27
C MET A 119 2.56 -4.17 -1.98
N PHE A 120 3.34 -4.92 -2.76
CA PHE A 120 4.34 -4.40 -3.68
C PHE A 120 3.84 -4.56 -5.11
N SER A 121 4.15 -3.59 -5.96
CA SER A 121 3.95 -3.71 -7.40
C SER A 121 5.11 -3.13 -8.18
N ASP A 122 5.34 -3.64 -9.39
CA ASP A 122 6.36 -3.12 -10.31
C ASP A 122 5.75 -2.47 -11.56
N ARG A 123 6.62 -1.89 -12.39
CA ARG A 123 6.25 -1.26 -13.67
C ARG A 123 5.62 -2.22 -14.69
N ASN A 124 5.71 -3.53 -14.48
CA ASN A 124 5.17 -4.54 -15.38
C ASN A 124 3.78 -5.00 -14.94
N GLY A 125 3.22 -4.39 -13.90
CA GLY A 125 1.91 -4.72 -13.35
C GLY A 125 1.91 -5.97 -12.48
N ARG A 126 3.09 -6.52 -12.11
CA ARG A 126 3.18 -7.63 -11.15
C ARG A 126 2.86 -7.11 -9.76
N VAL A 127 2.21 -7.96 -8.96
CA VAL A 127 1.82 -7.66 -7.59
C VAL A 127 2.29 -8.77 -6.67
N LEU A 128 2.91 -8.37 -5.56
CA LEU A 128 3.31 -9.26 -4.47
C LEU A 128 2.59 -8.80 -3.20
N ILE A 129 1.64 -9.61 -2.73
CA ILE A 129 0.91 -9.38 -1.47
C ILE A 129 1.56 -10.25 -0.40
N ILE A 130 1.88 -9.65 0.74
CA ILE A 130 2.66 -10.28 1.81
C ILE A 130 1.87 -10.11 3.11
N GLU A 131 1.49 -11.23 3.70
CA GLU A 131 0.81 -11.28 4.98
C GLU A 131 1.68 -12.06 5.97
N PRO A 132 2.41 -11.36 6.86
CA PRO A 132 3.31 -12.00 7.81
C PRO A 132 2.62 -13.10 8.62
N GLY A 133 3.28 -14.24 8.79
CA GLY A 133 2.73 -15.40 9.51
C GLY A 133 1.63 -16.18 8.77
N ILE A 134 1.25 -15.76 7.56
CA ILE A 134 0.29 -16.46 6.68
C ILE A 134 0.99 -16.90 5.40
N GLY A 135 1.62 -15.97 4.68
CA GLY A 135 2.33 -16.27 3.45
C GLY A 135 2.39 -15.08 2.49
N TYR A 136 2.51 -15.38 1.20
CA TYR A 136 2.51 -14.39 0.14
C TYR A 136 1.69 -14.86 -1.07
N ARG A 137 1.25 -13.93 -1.91
CA ARG A 137 0.66 -14.18 -3.22
C ARG A 137 1.35 -13.32 -4.26
N LEU A 138 1.86 -13.98 -5.30
CA LEU A 138 2.37 -13.33 -6.50
C LEU A 138 1.29 -13.42 -7.57
N GLU A 139 0.91 -12.29 -8.15
CA GLU A 139 -0.12 -12.24 -9.19
C GLU A 139 0.14 -11.15 -10.22
N LYS A 140 -0.54 -11.27 -11.37
CA LYS A 140 -0.60 -10.24 -12.40
C LYS A 140 -2.01 -10.28 -13.00
N GLU A 141 -2.93 -9.73 -12.24
CA GLU A 141 -4.36 -9.70 -12.59
C GLU A 141 -4.74 -8.39 -13.27
N LYS A 142 -5.94 -8.33 -13.84
CA LYS A 142 -6.53 -7.08 -14.34
C LYS A 142 -6.60 -6.02 -13.24
N TYR A 143 -6.92 -6.43 -12.01
CA TYR A 143 -6.74 -5.59 -10.84
C TYR A 143 -6.39 -6.45 -9.61
N SER A 144 -5.64 -5.86 -8.69
CA SER A 144 -5.31 -6.39 -7.37
C SER A 144 -5.74 -5.38 -6.32
N LEU A 145 -6.27 -5.82 -5.19
CA LEU A 145 -6.83 -4.94 -4.15
C LEU A 145 -6.55 -5.52 -2.77
N ILE A 146 -6.13 -4.67 -1.83
CA ILE A 146 -6.11 -4.98 -0.39
C ILE A 146 -6.64 -3.80 0.42
N THR A 147 -7.17 -4.10 1.61
CA THR A 147 -7.51 -3.14 2.67
C THR A 147 -6.83 -3.55 3.98
N ASN A 148 -7.57 -3.66 5.09
CA ASN A 148 -7.02 -3.92 6.43
C ASN A 148 -7.34 -5.31 6.98
N TYR A 149 -7.80 -6.21 6.11
CA TYR A 149 -8.03 -7.60 6.43
C TYR A 149 -7.25 -8.50 5.47
N SER A 150 -7.09 -9.75 5.87
CA SER A 150 -6.37 -10.77 5.12
C SER A 150 -7.15 -11.18 3.87
N ILE A 151 -6.45 -11.26 2.74
CA ILE A 151 -6.94 -11.85 1.50
C ILE A 151 -6.46 -13.29 1.31
N LEU A 152 -5.38 -13.71 1.99
CA LEU A 152 -4.86 -15.07 1.92
C LEU A 152 -5.63 -16.01 2.84
N LYS A 153 -6.07 -15.50 4.00
CA LYS A 153 -6.78 -16.25 5.03
C LYS A 153 -7.80 -15.37 5.77
N PRO A 154 -8.88 -14.93 5.10
CA PRO A 154 -9.83 -13.94 5.61
C PRO A 154 -10.42 -14.29 6.99
N GLU A 155 -10.62 -15.58 7.29
CA GLU A 155 -11.17 -16.04 8.56
C GLU A 155 -10.36 -15.61 9.79
N LEU A 156 -9.06 -15.30 9.64
CA LEU A 156 -8.23 -14.80 10.74
C LEU A 156 -8.52 -13.34 11.09
N THR A 157 -9.03 -12.55 10.14
CA THR A 157 -9.24 -11.11 10.30
C THR A 157 -10.71 -10.71 10.30
N ASN A 158 -11.59 -11.54 9.73
CA ASN A 158 -13.04 -11.28 9.65
C ASN A 158 -13.68 -10.89 11.00
N PRO A 159 -13.34 -11.52 12.15
CA PRO A 159 -13.91 -11.12 13.44
C PRO A 159 -13.56 -9.70 13.89
N TYR A 160 -12.52 -9.09 13.31
CA TYR A 160 -12.00 -7.77 13.67
C TYR A 160 -12.37 -6.68 12.66
N VAL A 161 -13.12 -7.03 11.60
CA VAL A 161 -13.63 -6.04 10.65
C VAL A 161 -14.68 -5.18 11.35
N LEU A 162 -14.51 -3.86 11.31
CA LEU A 162 -15.43 -2.93 11.93
C LEU A 162 -16.80 -2.99 11.26
N SER A 163 -17.85 -2.88 12.06
CA SER A 163 -19.22 -2.83 11.54
C SER A 163 -19.37 -1.68 10.53
N GLY A 164 -19.85 -1.99 9.33
CA GLY A 164 -20.03 -1.03 8.25
C GLY A 164 -18.78 -0.76 7.39
N ASP A 165 -17.61 -1.32 7.71
CA ASP A 165 -16.46 -1.25 6.81
C ASP A 165 -16.68 -2.17 5.60
N ASN A 166 -16.98 -1.56 4.45
CA ASN A 166 -17.20 -2.23 3.17
C ASN A 166 -16.28 -1.70 2.06
N ARG A 167 -15.15 -1.08 2.46
CA ARG A 167 -14.25 -0.40 1.51
C ARG A 167 -13.69 -1.35 0.45
N TYR A 168 -13.39 -2.59 0.82
CA TYR A 168 -12.87 -3.56 -0.13
C TYR A 168 -13.92 -3.99 -1.14
N GLU A 169 -15.12 -4.32 -0.69
CA GLU A 169 -16.26 -4.76 -1.51
C GLU A 169 -16.63 -3.65 -2.49
N LYS A 170 -16.75 -2.41 -1.98
CA LYS A 170 -17.05 -1.24 -2.78
C LYS A 170 -15.96 -0.93 -3.82
N ALA A 171 -14.68 -0.98 -3.43
CA ALA A 171 -13.59 -0.80 -4.39
C ALA A 171 -13.56 -1.91 -5.42
N LYS A 172 -13.75 -3.16 -5.00
CA LYS A 172 -13.79 -4.34 -5.87
C LYS A 172 -14.88 -4.21 -6.92
N ASP A 173 -16.11 -3.87 -6.53
CA ASP A 173 -17.24 -3.72 -7.44
C ASP A 173 -16.96 -2.64 -8.50
N LEU A 174 -16.39 -1.50 -8.09
CA LEU A 174 -16.00 -0.44 -9.03
C LEU A 174 -14.90 -0.90 -9.98
N LEU A 175 -13.82 -1.50 -9.45
CA LEU A 175 -12.69 -1.98 -10.26
C LEU A 175 -13.12 -3.06 -11.26
N GLN A 176 -14.03 -3.95 -10.89
CA GLN A 176 -14.60 -4.97 -11.78
C GLN A 176 -15.41 -4.36 -12.93
N GLY A 177 -16.13 -3.26 -12.66
CA GLY A 177 -16.96 -2.58 -13.66
C GLY A 177 -16.18 -1.83 -14.74
N TYR A 178 -14.90 -1.52 -14.51
CA TYR A 178 -14.08 -0.84 -15.51
C TYR A 178 -13.51 -1.79 -16.57
N GLY A 179 -13.23 -1.26 -17.77
CA GLY A 179 -12.60 -1.97 -18.88
C GLY A 179 -11.12 -1.60 -19.08
N GLU A 180 -10.57 -1.90 -20.25
CA GLU A 180 -9.17 -1.61 -20.60
C GLU A 180 -8.80 -0.11 -20.59
N ASN A 181 -9.80 0.78 -20.72
CA ASN A 181 -9.63 2.24 -20.75
C ASN A 181 -9.68 2.88 -19.34
N PHE A 182 -9.31 2.15 -18.30
CA PHE A 182 -9.25 2.70 -16.94
C PHE A 182 -8.27 3.87 -16.88
N SER A 183 -8.74 5.01 -16.36
CA SER A 183 -8.02 6.28 -16.38
C SER A 183 -7.67 6.77 -14.98
N ILE A 184 -6.82 7.81 -14.90
CA ILE A 184 -6.52 8.51 -13.63
C ILE A 184 -7.78 9.05 -12.96
N SER A 185 -8.77 9.53 -13.74
CA SER A 185 -10.04 9.96 -13.17
C SER A 185 -10.80 8.79 -12.54
N ASN A 186 -10.84 7.63 -13.21
CA ASN A 186 -11.52 6.46 -12.65
C ASN A 186 -10.82 5.96 -11.37
N ALA A 187 -9.49 6.01 -11.34
CA ALA A 187 -8.73 5.72 -10.14
C ALA A 187 -9.08 6.67 -8.98
N PHE A 188 -9.25 7.98 -9.23
CA PHE A 188 -9.70 8.92 -8.21
C PHE A 188 -11.15 8.66 -7.79
N ASP A 189 -12.04 8.25 -8.70
CA ASP A 189 -13.41 7.88 -8.35
C ASP A 189 -13.44 6.69 -7.38
N VAL A 190 -12.62 5.67 -7.63
CA VAL A 190 -12.46 4.53 -6.71
C VAL A 190 -12.00 5.04 -5.34
N LEU A 191 -10.88 5.76 -5.27
CA LEU A 191 -10.32 6.26 -4.00
C LEU A 191 -11.28 7.18 -3.25
N ARG A 192 -11.96 8.10 -3.94
CA ARG A 192 -12.95 9.00 -3.37
C ARG A 192 -14.15 8.25 -2.80
N SER A 193 -14.55 7.15 -3.43
CA SER A 193 -15.71 6.35 -3.00
C SER A 193 -15.44 5.56 -1.73
N VAL A 194 -14.18 5.19 -1.47
CA VAL A 194 -13.73 4.40 -0.31
C VAL A 194 -12.89 5.20 0.67
N ARG A 195 -12.94 6.53 0.57
CA ARG A 195 -12.30 7.44 1.51
C ARG A 195 -12.96 7.33 2.87
N GLN A 196 -12.20 7.66 3.91
CA GLN A 196 -12.69 7.73 5.28
C GLN A 196 -12.75 9.18 5.77
N GLU A 197 -13.64 9.42 6.72
CA GLU A 197 -13.83 10.70 7.41
C GLU A 197 -13.73 10.47 8.94
N GLY A 198 -13.66 11.53 9.73
CA GLY A 198 -13.52 11.43 11.18
C GLY A 198 -12.09 11.17 11.66
N LEU A 199 -11.94 10.36 12.72
CA LEU A 199 -10.66 10.11 13.39
C LEU A 199 -9.63 9.51 12.42
N TRP A 200 -10.02 8.45 11.73
CA TRP A 200 -9.24 7.77 10.70
C TRP A 200 -9.52 8.32 9.30
N ALA A 201 -9.63 9.64 9.14
CA ALA A 201 -9.88 10.23 7.83
C ALA A 201 -8.74 9.96 6.83
N THR A 202 -9.07 9.88 5.54
CA THR A 202 -8.05 9.80 4.47
C THR A 202 -7.29 11.11 4.40
N ARG A 203 -6.00 11.07 4.75
CA ARG A 203 -5.12 12.25 4.79
C ARG A 203 -4.34 12.44 3.51
N VAL A 204 -4.00 11.34 2.84
CA VAL A 204 -3.37 11.38 1.52
C VAL A 204 -4.01 10.32 0.64
N SER A 205 -4.40 10.71 -0.56
CA SER A 205 -4.69 9.77 -1.64
C SER A 205 -3.65 9.99 -2.73
N PHE A 206 -3.01 8.94 -3.22
CA PHE A 206 -2.15 9.05 -4.40
C PHE A 206 -2.53 8.05 -5.49
N ILE A 207 -2.29 8.47 -6.73
CA ILE A 207 -2.37 7.65 -7.92
C ILE A 207 -1.05 7.76 -8.67
N TYR A 208 -0.50 6.62 -9.07
CA TYR A 208 0.69 6.56 -9.89
C TYR A 208 0.37 5.99 -11.26
N SER A 209 0.67 6.76 -12.30
CA SER A 209 0.66 6.33 -13.70
C SER A 209 2.04 5.78 -14.04
N VAL A 210 2.11 4.47 -14.29
CA VAL A 210 3.37 3.84 -14.69
C VAL A 210 3.82 4.35 -16.05
N ALA A 211 2.91 4.51 -17.01
CA ALA A 211 3.26 4.93 -18.36
C ALA A 211 3.82 6.36 -18.41
N LYS A 212 3.33 7.25 -17.54
CA LYS A 212 3.80 8.64 -17.45
C LYS A 212 4.93 8.84 -16.44
N ASN A 213 5.25 7.82 -15.65
CA ASN A 213 6.13 7.93 -14.48
C ASN A 213 5.75 9.14 -13.61
N LYS A 214 4.45 9.28 -13.30
CA LYS A 214 3.88 10.48 -12.68
C LYS A 214 2.95 10.14 -11.53
N VAL A 215 3.06 10.90 -10.44
CA VAL A 215 2.20 10.81 -9.28
C VAL A 215 1.18 11.95 -9.29
N TYR A 216 -0.07 11.62 -9.02
CA TYR A 216 -1.16 12.54 -8.73
C TYR A 216 -1.57 12.32 -7.28
N TYR A 217 -1.68 13.37 -6.47
CA TYR A 217 -2.04 13.18 -5.08
C TYR A 217 -2.97 14.28 -4.56
N VAL A 218 -3.74 13.90 -3.55
CA VAL A 218 -4.75 14.72 -2.87
C VAL A 218 -4.46 14.68 -1.39
N LEU A 219 -4.61 15.82 -0.73
CA LEU A 219 -4.47 15.94 0.73
C LEU A 219 -5.84 16.14 1.37
N ASN A 220 -6.03 15.55 2.55
CA ASN A 220 -7.19 15.76 3.44
C ASN A 220 -8.55 15.67 2.75
N ASN A 221 -8.78 14.61 1.96
CA ASN A 221 -10.02 14.39 1.21
C ASN A 221 -10.39 15.49 0.19
N ASP A 222 -9.49 16.42 -0.14
CA ASP A 222 -9.78 17.50 -1.06
C ASP A 222 -9.58 17.10 -2.52
N PHE A 223 -10.44 16.20 -3.01
CA PHE A 223 -10.38 15.69 -4.40
C PHE A 223 -10.64 16.78 -5.47
N LYS A 224 -10.87 18.04 -5.08
CA LYS A 224 -10.93 19.19 -6.00
C LYS A 224 -9.53 19.73 -6.29
N ASN A 225 -8.58 19.55 -5.39
CA ASN A 225 -7.23 20.05 -5.48
C ASN A 225 -6.25 18.88 -5.63
N ILE A 226 -5.98 18.51 -6.88
CA ILE A 226 -5.03 17.44 -7.23
C ILE A 226 -3.67 18.09 -7.49
N ALA A 227 -2.68 17.70 -6.69
CA ALA A 227 -1.29 18.03 -6.91
C ALA A 227 -0.61 16.94 -7.76
N GLU A 228 0.49 17.30 -8.40
CA GLU A 228 1.23 16.42 -9.30
C GLU A 228 2.72 16.41 -8.96
N TYR A 229 3.35 15.25 -9.14
CA TYR A 229 4.79 15.09 -9.09
C TYR A 229 5.27 14.25 -10.26
N GLN A 230 6.25 14.76 -10.99
CA GLN A 230 6.86 14.09 -12.14
C GLN A 230 8.25 13.59 -11.74
N PHE A 231 8.50 12.30 -11.94
CA PHE A 231 9.83 11.73 -11.83
C PHE A 231 10.66 11.96 -13.08
#